data_AF-A0A8T4VNN3-F1
#
_entry.id   AF-A0A8T4VNN3-F1
#
_cell.length_a   1.000
_cell.length_b   1.000
_cell.length_c   1.000
_cell.angle_alpha   90.00
_cell.angle_beta   90.00
_cell.angle_gamma   90.00
#
_symmetry.space_group_name_H-M   'P 1'
#
loop_
_entity.id
_entity.type
_entity.pdbx_description
1 polymer ?
#
loop_
_entity_poly.entity_id
_entity_poly.type
_entity_poly.pdbx_seq_one_letter_code
_entity_poly.pdbx_strand_id
1 'polypeptide(L)'
;RLFVARERGSSWWQTAQAVGLRIYRALKKHRRALGFGGIEFLVVIVLLYAPRPDLYQAFDDPTKIPGVLEAATISSAEKLVDLWIQGGHEHSYIAYLTDALETTAAASLLLVGFALLGFLYDRYTGEEPRDLVSFSFYWGATVFLLYPAITDISAPWSLVHAIVPLTIPAAVGLRIVLEHGFTAWETEDRVGTAITVLLLLAVVGQMGFVGAQTSFLSPQSGDNSLVQYGQPAGHLQGTIADIEALAQDNGGTDILFYGDHFAVPDESVADQYPANSNWLNRLPLAWYFERSDATTDSATTPDGITDEPPVVISRVEHYSELNAQLEGYEARTYEITSSGTETIVFLDKTALNNTQT
;
A
#
# COMPACT_ATOMS: atom_id res chain seq x y z
N ARG A 1 10.08 -17.88 -32.59
CA ARG A 1 10.84 -17.13 -31.57
C ARG A 1 11.76 -16.17 -32.31
N LEU A 2 11.47 -14.86 -32.27
CA LEU A 2 12.10 -13.85 -33.12
C LEU A 2 13.62 -13.75 -32.88
N PHE A 3 14.03 -13.80 -31.61
CA PHE A 3 15.42 -13.60 -31.18
C PHE A 3 16.36 -14.80 -31.41
N VAL A 4 15.80 -15.98 -31.72
CA VAL A 4 16.56 -17.22 -32.01
C VAL A 4 16.46 -17.59 -33.50
N ALA A 5 15.85 -16.73 -34.31
CA ALA A 5 15.59 -17.00 -35.73
C ALA A 5 16.88 -17.27 -36.51
N ARG A 6 17.95 -16.52 -36.20
CA ARG A 6 19.27 -16.65 -36.82
C ARG A 6 19.96 -17.98 -36.49
N GLU A 7 19.85 -18.43 -35.23
CA GLU A 7 20.40 -19.72 -34.78
C GLU A 7 19.63 -20.91 -35.37
N ARG A 8 18.34 -20.72 -35.70
CA ARG A 8 17.49 -21.71 -36.35
C ARG A 8 17.55 -21.70 -37.88
N GLY A 9 18.51 -20.97 -38.47
CA GLY A 9 18.69 -20.90 -39.93
C GLY A 9 17.57 -20.17 -40.69
N SER A 10 16.74 -19.40 -39.98
CA SER A 10 15.62 -18.65 -40.56
C SER A 10 15.94 -17.16 -40.64
N SER A 11 15.47 -16.49 -41.70
CA SER A 11 15.60 -15.03 -41.82
C SER A 11 14.77 -14.34 -40.74
N TRP A 12 15.41 -13.44 -39.98
CA TRP A 12 14.74 -12.62 -38.95
C TRP A 12 13.54 -11.86 -39.54
N TRP A 13 13.67 -11.38 -40.78
CA TRP A 13 12.63 -10.65 -41.50
C TRP A 13 11.43 -11.53 -41.84
N GLN A 14 11.66 -12.74 -42.33
CA GLN A 14 10.60 -13.71 -42.60
C GLN A 14 9.87 -14.12 -41.31
N THR A 15 10.61 -14.28 -40.22
CA THR A 15 10.04 -14.58 -38.91
C THR A 15 9.21 -13.40 -38.38
N ALA A 16 9.70 -12.16 -38.54
CA ALA A 16 8.97 -10.94 -38.17
C ALA A 16 7.67 -10.80 -38.98
N GLN A 17 7.72 -11.00 -40.30
CA GLN A 17 6.53 -10.98 -41.16
C GLN A 17 5.52 -12.06 -40.76
N ALA A 18 5.98 -13.28 -40.52
CA ALA A 18 5.12 -14.37 -40.10
C ALA A 18 4.44 -14.09 -38.74
N VAL A 19 5.19 -13.54 -37.78
CA VAL A 19 4.66 -13.08 -36.49
C VAL A 19 3.66 -11.94 -36.69
N GLY A 20 3.99 -10.93 -37.49
CA GLY A 20 3.11 -9.80 -37.79
C GLY A 20 1.80 -10.22 -38.45
N LEU A 21 1.85 -11.12 -39.43
CA LEU A 21 0.67 -11.72 -40.06
C LEU A 21 -0.18 -12.52 -39.06
N ARG A 22 0.46 -13.26 -38.16
CA ARG A 22 -0.22 -14.04 -37.12
C ARG A 22 -0.90 -13.11 -36.10
N ILE A 23 -0.23 -12.03 -35.68
CA ILE A 23 -0.79 -10.97 -34.84
C ILE A 23 -1.98 -10.31 -35.56
N TYR A 24 -1.80 -9.86 -36.80
CA TYR A 24 -2.88 -9.22 -37.57
C TYR A 24 -4.12 -10.11 -37.71
N ARG A 25 -3.92 -11.40 -38.04
CA ARG A 25 -5.02 -12.37 -38.13
C ARG A 25 -5.68 -12.59 -36.76
N ALA A 26 -4.90 -12.68 -35.69
CA ALA A 26 -5.43 -12.80 -34.33
C ALA A 26 -6.23 -11.55 -33.93
N LEU A 27 -5.68 -10.34 -34.14
CA LEU A 27 -6.37 -9.06 -33.91
C LEU A 27 -7.67 -8.99 -34.71
N LYS A 28 -7.65 -9.36 -35.99
CA LYS A 28 -8.86 -9.37 -36.83
C LYS A 28 -9.89 -10.39 -36.36
N LYS A 29 -9.46 -11.59 -35.99
CA LYS A 29 -10.31 -12.66 -35.44
C LYS A 29 -10.97 -12.22 -34.13
N HIS A 30 -10.21 -11.56 -33.26
CA HIS A 30 -10.63 -11.15 -31.93
C HIS A 30 -11.05 -9.67 -31.84
N ARG A 31 -11.24 -8.98 -32.98
CA ARG A 31 -11.51 -7.51 -33.01
C ARG A 31 -12.67 -7.07 -32.14
N ARG A 32 -13.73 -7.90 -32.04
CA ARG A 32 -14.88 -7.61 -31.18
C ARG A 32 -14.50 -7.73 -29.71
N ALA A 33 -13.83 -8.81 -29.33
CA ALA A 33 -13.35 -9.02 -27.97
C ALA A 33 -12.35 -7.92 -27.55
N LEU A 34 -11.46 -7.51 -28.45
CA LEU A 34 -10.54 -6.39 -28.22
C LEU A 34 -11.27 -5.05 -28.11
N GLY A 35 -12.29 -4.82 -28.94
CA GLY A 35 -13.13 -3.62 -28.83
C GLY A 35 -13.89 -3.57 -27.51
N PHE A 36 -14.52 -4.68 -27.12
CA PHE A 36 -15.19 -4.80 -25.82
C PHE A 36 -14.20 -4.65 -24.66
N GLY A 37 -13.06 -5.31 -24.70
CA GLY A 37 -12.02 -5.19 -23.68
C GLY A 37 -11.44 -3.78 -23.60
N GLY A 38 -11.33 -3.06 -24.72
CA GLY A 38 -10.92 -1.66 -24.74
C GLY A 38 -11.95 -0.73 -24.11
N ILE A 39 -13.25 -0.97 -24.37
CA ILE A 39 -14.34 -0.24 -23.72
C ILE A 39 -14.38 -0.54 -22.22
N GLU A 40 -14.27 -1.82 -21.84
CA GLU A 40 -14.23 -2.25 -20.45
C GLU A 40 -13.05 -1.62 -19.71
N PHE A 41 -11.87 -1.65 -20.31
CA PHE A 41 -10.68 -0.97 -19.78
C PHE A 41 -10.94 0.53 -19.58
N LEU A 42 -11.49 1.22 -20.58
CA LEU A 42 -11.81 2.64 -20.47
C LEU A 42 -12.84 2.92 -19.37
N VAL A 43 -13.88 2.10 -19.26
CA VAL A 43 -14.89 2.22 -18.19
C VAL A 43 -14.22 2.06 -16.83
N VAL A 44 -13.35 1.06 -16.65
CA VAL A 44 -12.61 0.86 -15.40
C VAL A 44 -11.72 2.06 -15.09
N ILE A 45 -10.97 2.57 -16.08
CA ILE A 45 -10.14 3.77 -15.90
C ILE A 45 -10.99 4.98 -15.48
N VAL A 46 -12.10 5.24 -16.16
CA VAL A 46 -12.99 6.36 -15.82
C VAL A 46 -13.57 6.18 -14.43
N LEU A 47 -14.05 4.98 -14.09
CA LEU A 47 -14.59 4.71 -12.76
C LEU A 47 -13.55 4.85 -11.65
N LEU A 48 -12.28 4.54 -11.90
CA LEU A 48 -11.24 4.61 -10.87
C LEU A 48 -10.60 6.00 -10.75
N TYR A 49 -10.43 6.71 -11.87
CA TYR A 49 -9.63 7.94 -11.94
C TYR A 49 -10.44 9.22 -12.17
N ALA A 50 -11.72 9.14 -12.51
CA ALA A 50 -12.55 10.33 -12.61
C ALA A 50 -12.76 10.99 -11.23
N PRO A 51 -12.65 12.33 -11.13
CA PRO A 51 -13.00 13.07 -9.93
C PRO A 51 -14.44 12.76 -9.53
N ARG A 52 -14.68 12.38 -8.27
CA ARG A 52 -15.98 11.89 -7.82
C ARG A 52 -17.10 12.93 -7.93
N PRO A 53 -16.92 14.19 -7.50
CA PRO A 53 -17.97 15.19 -7.68
C PRO A 53 -18.33 15.36 -9.16
N ASP A 54 -17.33 15.42 -10.04
CA ASP A 54 -17.54 15.64 -11.48
C ASP A 54 -18.17 14.43 -12.17
N LEU A 55 -17.77 13.21 -11.80
CA LEU A 55 -18.37 11.97 -12.30
C LEU A 55 -19.85 11.88 -11.93
N TYR A 56 -20.20 12.24 -10.70
CA TYR A 56 -21.59 12.25 -10.25
C TYR A 56 -22.40 13.33 -10.96
N GLN A 57 -21.86 14.55 -11.05
CA GLN A 57 -22.51 15.65 -11.75
C GLN A 57 -22.70 15.39 -13.25
N ALA A 58 -21.86 14.56 -13.87
CA ALA A 58 -22.02 14.18 -15.28
C ALA A 58 -23.25 13.31 -15.55
N PHE A 59 -23.85 12.67 -14.52
CA PHE A 59 -25.14 11.99 -14.66
C PHE A 59 -26.31 12.98 -14.76
N ASP A 60 -26.23 14.11 -14.04
CA ASP A 60 -27.25 15.16 -14.06
C ASP A 60 -27.06 16.13 -15.24
N ASP A 61 -25.80 16.37 -15.63
CA ASP A 61 -25.41 17.25 -16.75
C ASP A 61 -24.43 16.53 -17.71
N PRO A 62 -24.96 15.90 -18.79
CA PRO A 62 -24.15 15.19 -19.77
C PRO A 62 -23.11 16.05 -20.49
N THR A 63 -23.21 17.39 -20.43
CA THR A 63 -22.21 18.28 -21.05
C THR A 63 -20.85 18.20 -20.35
N LYS A 64 -20.78 17.67 -19.13
CA LYS A 64 -19.55 17.46 -18.34
C LYS A 64 -18.79 16.17 -18.71
N ILE A 65 -19.42 15.24 -19.44
CA ILE A 65 -18.82 13.94 -19.80
C ILE A 65 -17.44 14.09 -20.46
N PRO A 66 -17.22 14.99 -21.45
CA PRO A 66 -15.90 15.15 -22.06
C PRO A 66 -14.80 15.51 -21.06
N GLY A 67 -15.09 16.43 -20.13
CA GLY A 67 -14.13 16.85 -19.09
C GLY A 67 -13.81 15.72 -18.10
N VAL A 68 -14.82 14.93 -17.72
CA VAL A 68 -14.62 13.74 -16.88
C VAL A 68 -13.73 12.69 -17.56
N LEU A 69 -13.95 12.45 -18.86
CA LEU A 69 -13.12 11.52 -19.63
C LEU A 69 -11.68 12.02 -19.77
N GLU A 70 -11.49 13.31 -20.05
CA GLU A 70 -10.17 13.94 -20.15
C GLU A 70 -9.40 13.85 -18.83
N ALA A 71 -10.05 14.23 -17.71
CA ALA A 71 -9.45 14.17 -16.38
C ALA A 71 -9.05 12.74 -15.99
N ALA A 72 -9.93 11.76 -16.22
CA ALA A 72 -9.70 10.37 -15.85
C ALA A 72 -8.64 9.67 -16.71
N THR A 73 -8.41 10.13 -17.95
CA THR A 73 -7.51 9.47 -18.90
C THR A 73 -6.23 10.26 -19.10
N ILE A 74 -6.31 11.43 -19.74
CA ILE A 74 -5.15 12.21 -20.18
C ILE A 74 -4.50 12.89 -18.98
N SER A 75 -5.26 13.67 -18.22
CA SER A 75 -4.70 14.41 -17.07
C SER A 75 -4.16 13.47 -15.99
N SER A 76 -4.81 12.32 -15.79
CA SER A 76 -4.31 11.29 -14.88
C SER A 76 -3.01 10.65 -15.38
N ALA A 77 -2.89 10.41 -16.69
CA ALA A 77 -1.65 9.90 -17.28
C ALA A 77 -0.51 10.94 -17.21
N GLU A 78 -0.80 12.21 -17.46
CA GLU A 78 0.15 13.32 -17.30
C GLU A 78 0.65 13.40 -15.86
N LYS A 79 -0.26 13.41 -14.86
CA LYS A 79 0.12 13.38 -13.44
C LYS A 79 0.98 12.17 -13.08
N LEU A 80 0.69 10.99 -13.63
CA LEU A 80 1.50 9.80 -13.41
C LEU A 80 2.92 10.00 -13.95
N VAL A 81 3.05 10.52 -15.17
CA VAL A 81 4.36 10.78 -15.80
C VAL A 81 5.11 11.86 -15.01
N ASP A 82 4.44 12.95 -14.67
CA ASP A 82 5.03 14.09 -13.96
C ASP A 82 5.50 13.71 -12.57
N LEU A 83 4.77 12.84 -11.86
CA LEU A 83 5.12 12.42 -10.51
C LEU A 83 6.15 11.30 -10.49
N TRP A 84 5.97 10.24 -11.28
CA TRP A 84 6.73 8.98 -11.15
C TRP A 84 7.86 8.81 -12.17
N ILE A 85 7.83 9.56 -13.29
CA ILE A 85 8.83 9.43 -14.36
C ILE A 85 9.73 10.67 -14.44
N GLN A 86 9.13 11.86 -14.40
CA GLN A 86 9.85 13.13 -14.49
C GLN A 86 10.06 13.80 -13.12
N GLY A 87 9.27 13.39 -12.13
CA GLY A 87 9.38 13.89 -10.76
C GLY A 87 10.74 13.55 -10.20
N GLY A 88 11.55 14.57 -9.91
CA GLY A 88 12.81 14.35 -9.22
C GLY A 88 12.51 13.84 -7.82
N HIS A 89 12.88 12.60 -7.52
CA HIS A 89 12.78 12.07 -6.17
C HIS A 89 14.09 12.36 -5.42
N GLU A 90 14.01 13.17 -4.35
CA GLU A 90 15.16 13.52 -3.51
C GLU A 90 15.47 12.41 -2.50
N HIS A 91 15.84 11.23 -2.98
CA HIS A 91 16.32 10.14 -2.11
C HIS A 91 17.52 9.40 -2.73
N SER A 92 18.23 8.65 -1.89
CA SER A 92 19.30 7.76 -2.35
C SER A 92 18.70 6.46 -2.85
N TYR A 93 18.84 6.19 -4.16
CA TYR A 93 18.50 4.90 -4.76
C TYR A 93 19.15 3.72 -4.02
N ILE A 94 20.43 3.87 -3.64
CA ILE A 94 21.18 2.81 -2.96
C ILE A 94 20.64 2.56 -1.55
N ALA A 95 20.22 3.60 -0.84
CA ALA A 95 19.59 3.43 0.48
C ALA A 95 18.28 2.65 0.34
N TYR A 96 17.40 3.06 -0.58
CA TYR A 96 16.11 2.41 -0.79
C TYR A 96 16.25 0.97 -1.29
N LEU A 97 17.22 0.70 -2.16
CA LEU A 97 17.53 -0.66 -2.60
C LEU A 97 18.06 -1.51 -1.43
N THR A 98 18.82 -0.92 -0.51
CA THR A 98 19.31 -1.60 0.69
C THR A 98 18.15 -1.96 1.61
N ASP A 99 17.26 -1.01 1.91
CA ASP A 99 16.04 -1.25 2.69
C ASP A 99 15.18 -2.36 2.06
N ALA A 100 15.04 -2.34 0.73
CA ALA A 100 14.30 -3.36 -0.02
C ALA A 100 14.92 -4.75 0.13
N LEU A 101 16.24 -4.86 0.05
CA LEU A 101 16.98 -6.11 0.22
C LEU A 101 16.88 -6.64 1.65
N GLU A 102 17.07 -5.77 2.66
CA GLU A 102 16.98 -6.13 4.08
C GLU A 102 15.56 -6.59 4.44
N THR A 103 14.54 -5.84 4.03
CA THR A 103 13.13 -6.19 4.23
C THR A 103 12.79 -7.52 3.55
N THR A 104 13.26 -7.74 2.33
CA THR A 104 13.03 -8.99 1.59
C THR A 104 13.75 -10.16 2.24
N ALA A 105 14.97 -9.96 2.73
CA ALA A 105 15.71 -10.99 3.45
C ALA A 105 15.01 -11.36 4.77
N ALA A 106 14.46 -10.38 5.49
CA ALA A 106 13.71 -10.62 6.71
C ALA A 106 12.38 -11.35 6.44
N ALA A 107 11.61 -10.89 5.44
CA ALA A 107 10.23 -11.32 5.26
C ALA A 107 10.02 -12.44 4.23
N SER A 108 10.87 -12.54 3.20
CA SER A 108 10.59 -13.34 1.99
C SER A 108 11.81 -14.07 1.40
N LEU A 109 12.89 -14.25 2.17
CA LEU A 109 14.15 -14.83 1.69
C LEU A 109 13.95 -16.17 0.99
N LEU A 110 13.21 -17.09 1.62
CA LEU A 110 12.99 -18.43 1.07
C LEU A 110 12.18 -18.38 -0.22
N LEU A 111 11.16 -17.53 -0.30
CA LEU A 111 10.38 -17.33 -1.52
C LEU A 111 11.27 -16.89 -2.67
N VAL A 112 12.14 -15.90 -2.45
CA VAL A 112 13.10 -15.43 -3.48
C VAL A 112 14.09 -16.54 -3.86
N GLY A 113 14.59 -17.31 -2.88
CA GLY A 113 15.45 -18.46 -3.14
C GLY A 113 14.77 -19.52 -4.04
N PHE A 114 13.52 -19.88 -3.73
CA PHE A 114 12.73 -20.77 -4.57
C PHE A 114 12.42 -20.17 -5.94
N ALA A 115 12.17 -18.86 -6.03
CA ALA A 115 11.93 -18.19 -7.29
C ALA A 115 13.16 -18.28 -8.21
N LEU A 116 14.36 -18.02 -7.66
CA LEU A 116 15.62 -18.19 -8.39
C LEU A 116 15.80 -19.64 -8.84
N LEU A 117 15.61 -20.61 -7.94
CA LEU A 117 15.72 -22.04 -8.26
C LEU A 117 14.76 -22.45 -9.38
N GLY A 118 13.48 -22.09 -9.25
CA GLY A 118 12.45 -22.46 -10.21
C GLY A 118 12.63 -21.80 -11.56
N PHE A 119 13.04 -20.53 -11.59
CA PHE A 119 13.38 -19.83 -12.83
C PHE A 119 14.58 -20.47 -13.52
N LEU A 120 15.69 -20.68 -12.81
CA LEU A 120 16.90 -21.27 -13.38
C LEU A 120 16.65 -22.69 -13.89
N TYR A 121 15.95 -23.51 -13.09
CA TYR A 121 15.61 -24.87 -13.52
C TYR A 121 14.75 -24.84 -14.78
N ASP A 122 13.63 -24.12 -14.77
CA ASP A 122 12.74 -24.04 -15.94
C ASP A 122 13.47 -23.51 -17.19
N ARG A 123 14.37 -22.56 -17.00
CA ARG A 123 15.09 -21.90 -18.08
C ARG A 123 16.15 -22.78 -18.74
N TYR A 124 16.79 -23.68 -17.98
CA TYR A 124 18.01 -24.37 -18.39
C TYR A 124 17.91 -25.91 -18.46
N THR A 125 16.88 -26.55 -17.90
CA THR A 125 16.77 -28.04 -17.93
C THR A 125 15.79 -28.59 -18.97
N GLY A 126 14.78 -27.80 -19.39
CA GLY A 126 13.78 -28.23 -20.37
C GLY A 126 14.06 -27.81 -21.82
N GLU A 127 13.56 -28.57 -22.79
CA GLU A 127 13.60 -28.18 -24.21
C GLU A 127 12.71 -26.97 -24.51
N GLU A 128 11.66 -26.77 -23.71
CA GLU A 128 10.71 -25.66 -23.81
C GLU A 128 10.47 -24.99 -22.43
N PRO A 129 11.26 -23.95 -22.08
CA PRO A 129 10.97 -23.12 -20.91
C PRO A 129 9.56 -22.52 -20.98
N ARG A 130 8.90 -22.41 -19.83
CA ARG A 130 7.54 -21.88 -19.72
C ARG A 130 7.58 -20.36 -19.74
N ASP A 131 6.89 -19.78 -20.72
CA ASP A 131 6.81 -18.32 -20.88
C ASP A 131 6.29 -17.62 -19.61
N LEU A 132 5.32 -18.23 -18.91
CA LEU A 132 4.77 -17.68 -17.67
C LEU A 132 5.82 -17.59 -16.54
N VAL A 133 6.65 -18.60 -16.36
CA VAL A 133 7.70 -18.62 -15.33
C VAL A 133 8.73 -17.54 -15.61
N SER A 134 9.17 -17.45 -16.86
CA SER A 134 10.12 -16.42 -17.31
C SER A 134 9.54 -15.01 -17.17
N PHE A 135 8.31 -14.80 -17.64
CA PHE A 135 7.61 -13.52 -17.55
C PHE A 135 7.47 -13.05 -16.10
N SER A 136 7.01 -13.92 -15.20
CA SER A 136 6.82 -13.60 -13.79
C SER A 136 8.14 -13.33 -13.06
N PHE A 137 9.20 -14.06 -13.39
CA PHE A 137 10.53 -13.76 -12.85
C PHE A 137 11.06 -12.41 -13.32
N TYR A 138 10.99 -12.11 -14.62
CA TYR A 138 11.44 -10.83 -15.15
C TYR A 138 10.61 -9.67 -14.63
N TRP A 139 9.28 -9.81 -14.53
CA TRP A 139 8.42 -8.82 -13.88
C TRP A 139 8.93 -8.56 -12.46
N GLY A 140 8.98 -9.60 -11.63
CA GLY A 140 9.36 -9.47 -10.22
C GLY A 140 10.73 -8.81 -10.06
N ALA A 141 11.73 -9.28 -10.80
CA ALA A 141 13.08 -8.74 -10.76
C ALA A 141 13.16 -7.29 -11.27
N THR A 142 12.46 -6.95 -12.36
CA THR A 142 12.44 -5.58 -12.88
C THR A 142 11.76 -4.64 -11.91
N VAL A 143 10.59 -4.99 -11.37
CA VAL A 143 9.88 -4.18 -10.38
C VAL A 143 10.74 -3.98 -9.12
N PHE A 144 11.39 -5.05 -8.64
CA PHE A 144 12.27 -4.98 -7.48
C PHE A 144 13.41 -3.95 -7.64
N LEU A 145 13.99 -3.85 -8.83
CA LEU A 145 15.08 -2.92 -9.12
C LEU A 145 14.57 -1.52 -9.48
N LEU A 146 13.40 -1.41 -10.10
CA LEU A 146 12.85 -0.14 -10.56
C LEU A 146 12.22 0.66 -9.42
N TYR A 147 11.50 -0.01 -8.52
CA TYR A 147 10.75 0.66 -7.45
C TYR A 147 11.61 1.55 -6.55
N PRO A 148 12.80 1.11 -6.09
CA PRO A 148 13.71 1.98 -5.33
C PRO A 148 14.16 3.25 -6.07
N ALA A 149 13.93 3.38 -7.37
CA ALA A 149 14.25 4.57 -8.16
C ALA A 149 13.06 5.53 -8.36
N ILE A 150 11.82 5.04 -8.24
CA ILE A 150 10.60 5.80 -8.57
C ILE A 150 9.71 6.07 -7.37
N THR A 151 9.91 5.38 -6.24
CA THR A 151 9.09 5.57 -5.04
C THR A 151 9.54 6.78 -4.25
N ASP A 152 8.59 7.61 -3.84
CA ASP A 152 8.83 8.76 -2.97
C ASP A 152 9.04 8.36 -1.50
N ILE A 153 8.64 7.15 -1.13
CA ILE A 153 8.79 6.59 0.21
C ILE A 153 9.37 5.17 0.18
N SER A 154 10.30 4.88 1.09
CA SER A 154 10.82 3.52 1.34
C SER A 154 9.81 2.74 2.19
N ALA A 155 8.79 2.17 1.54
CA ALA A 155 7.72 1.47 2.22
C ALA A 155 7.70 -0.04 1.90
N PRO A 156 7.69 -0.93 2.91
CA PRO A 156 7.72 -2.38 2.72
C PRO A 156 6.61 -2.95 1.82
N TRP A 157 5.41 -2.35 1.83
CA TRP A 157 4.28 -2.80 1.00
C TRP A 157 4.57 -2.69 -0.50
N SER A 158 5.45 -1.78 -0.90
CA SER A 158 5.82 -1.58 -2.30
C SER A 158 6.49 -2.83 -2.90
N LEU A 159 7.17 -3.64 -2.07
CA LEU A 159 7.82 -4.89 -2.48
C LEU A 159 6.83 -5.97 -2.90
N VAL A 160 5.56 -5.89 -2.49
CA VAL A 160 4.51 -6.85 -2.88
C VAL A 160 4.39 -6.92 -4.41
N HIS A 161 4.58 -5.81 -5.11
CA HIS A 161 4.54 -5.74 -6.58
C HIS A 161 5.66 -6.54 -7.25
N ALA A 162 6.77 -6.80 -6.56
CA ALA A 162 7.84 -7.68 -7.01
C ALA A 162 7.64 -9.13 -6.53
N ILE A 163 7.28 -9.31 -5.25
CA ILE A 163 7.21 -10.63 -4.59
C ILE A 163 6.04 -11.46 -5.10
N VAL A 164 4.88 -10.86 -5.36
CA VAL A 164 3.69 -11.58 -5.87
C VAL A 164 3.99 -12.26 -7.21
N PRO A 165 4.54 -11.58 -8.24
CA PRO A 165 5.01 -12.27 -9.45
C PRO A 165 6.00 -13.39 -9.17
N LEU A 166 6.95 -13.20 -8.24
CA LEU A 166 7.95 -14.21 -7.89
C LEU A 166 7.37 -15.48 -7.23
N THR A 167 6.13 -15.45 -6.74
CA THR A 167 5.46 -16.66 -6.23
C THR A 167 5.33 -17.76 -7.29
N ILE A 168 5.20 -17.39 -8.58
CA ILE A 168 5.05 -18.33 -9.68
C ILE A 168 6.32 -19.16 -9.91
N PRO A 169 7.50 -18.54 -10.17
CA PRO A 169 8.75 -19.29 -10.22
C PRO A 169 9.07 -19.96 -8.87
N ALA A 170 8.68 -19.37 -7.73
CA ALA A 170 8.89 -20.00 -6.43
C ALA A 170 8.13 -21.33 -6.29
N ALA A 171 6.88 -21.39 -6.77
CA ALA A 171 6.11 -22.63 -6.78
C ALA A 171 6.78 -23.72 -7.64
N VAL A 172 7.42 -23.34 -8.75
CA VAL A 172 8.25 -24.27 -9.55
C VAL A 172 9.47 -24.74 -8.76
N GLY A 173 10.17 -23.83 -8.08
CA GLY A 173 11.28 -24.15 -7.20
C GLY A 173 10.89 -25.15 -6.11
N LEU A 174 9.77 -24.90 -5.44
CA LEU A 174 9.25 -25.77 -4.39
C LEU A 174 8.89 -27.15 -4.93
N ARG A 175 8.24 -27.22 -6.10
CA ARG A 175 7.94 -28.49 -6.77
C ARG A 175 9.19 -29.33 -6.99
N ILE A 176 10.29 -28.73 -7.43
CA ILE A 176 11.56 -29.43 -7.67
C ILE A 176 12.07 -30.07 -6.37
N VAL A 177 12.04 -29.33 -5.26
CA VAL A 177 12.44 -29.85 -3.95
C VAL A 177 11.54 -31.00 -3.50
N LEU A 178 10.22 -30.87 -3.69
CA LEU A 178 9.27 -31.93 -3.36
C LEU A 178 9.51 -33.20 -4.21
N GLU A 179 9.71 -33.06 -5.52
CA GLU A 179 10.01 -34.19 -6.41
C GLU A 179 11.31 -34.92 -5.99
N HIS A 180 12.38 -34.17 -5.71
CA HIS A 180 13.63 -34.74 -5.20
C HIS A 180 13.43 -35.42 -3.85
N GLY A 181 12.63 -34.84 -2.96
CA GLY A 181 12.29 -35.43 -1.67
C GLY A 181 11.52 -36.74 -1.79
N PHE A 182 10.53 -36.80 -2.68
CA PHE A 182 9.79 -38.03 -2.95
C PHE A 182 10.68 -39.11 -3.56
N THR A 183 11.53 -38.77 -4.52
CA THR A 183 12.49 -39.72 -5.09
C THR A 183 13.49 -40.21 -4.03
N ALA A 184 14.02 -39.31 -3.18
CA ALA A 184 14.91 -39.69 -2.08
C ALA A 184 14.22 -40.64 -1.08
N TRP A 185 12.95 -40.40 -0.78
CA TRP A 185 12.15 -41.28 0.06
C TRP A 185 11.97 -42.67 -0.56
N GLU A 186 11.56 -42.73 -1.83
CA GLU A 186 11.33 -43.99 -2.56
C GLU A 186 12.60 -44.82 -2.74
N THR A 187 13.76 -44.16 -2.85
CA THR A 187 15.08 -44.80 -3.01
C THR A 187 15.80 -45.06 -1.69
N GLU A 188 15.14 -44.82 -0.56
CA GLU A 188 15.70 -44.94 0.80
C GLU A 188 16.94 -44.05 1.05
N ASP A 189 17.11 -42.95 0.28
CA ASP A 189 18.10 -41.91 0.56
C ASP A 189 17.66 -41.07 1.76
N ARG A 190 18.14 -41.47 2.93
CA ARG A 190 17.88 -40.81 4.20
C ARG A 190 18.40 -39.37 4.23
N VAL A 191 19.51 -39.09 3.54
CA VAL A 191 20.11 -37.74 3.54
C VAL A 191 19.27 -36.80 2.70
N GLY A 192 18.92 -37.19 1.47
CA GLY A 192 18.04 -36.41 0.60
C GLY A 192 16.65 -36.17 1.22
N THR A 193 16.09 -37.18 1.87
CA THR A 193 14.84 -37.06 2.62
C THR A 193 14.96 -36.05 3.75
N ALA A 194 16.00 -36.16 4.60
CA ALA A 194 16.20 -35.27 5.72
C ALA A 194 16.40 -33.81 5.28
N ILE A 195 17.18 -33.57 4.22
CA ILE A 195 17.38 -32.23 3.65
C ILE A 195 16.05 -31.65 3.18
N THR A 196 15.24 -32.43 2.46
CA THR A 196 13.92 -31.98 2.00
C THR A 196 13.02 -31.59 3.17
N VAL A 197 12.93 -32.46 4.19
CA VAL A 197 12.11 -32.19 5.39
C VAL A 197 12.59 -30.93 6.11
N LEU A 198 13.90 -30.76 6.28
CA LEU A 198 14.47 -29.56 6.90
C LEU A 198 14.16 -28.29 6.10
N LEU A 199 14.23 -28.34 4.77
CA LEU A 199 13.86 -27.22 3.92
C LEU A 199 12.37 -26.86 4.05
N LEU A 200 11.48 -27.86 4.06
CA LEU A 200 10.04 -27.62 4.24
C LEU A 200 9.74 -27.03 5.62
N LEU A 201 10.39 -27.54 6.67
CA LEU A 201 10.29 -26.99 8.03
C LEU A 201 10.83 -25.57 8.09
N ALA A 202 11.92 -25.26 7.38
CA ALA A 202 12.45 -23.90 7.31
C ALA A 202 11.47 -22.94 6.62
N VAL A 203 10.78 -23.37 5.56
CA VAL A 203 9.75 -22.55 4.89
C VAL A 203 8.58 -22.26 5.81
N VAL A 204 7.97 -23.31 6.36
CA VAL A 204 6.80 -23.15 7.24
C VAL A 204 7.19 -22.39 8.51
N GLY A 205 8.36 -22.70 9.06
CA GLY A 205 8.91 -22.04 10.25
C GLY A 205 9.19 -20.56 10.01
N GLN A 206 9.82 -20.18 8.88
CA GLN A 206 10.09 -18.78 8.56
C GLN A 206 8.78 -18.01 8.33
N MET A 207 7.84 -18.55 7.57
CA MET A 207 6.53 -17.91 7.34
C MET A 207 5.76 -17.71 8.64
N GLY A 208 5.72 -18.75 9.49
CA GLY A 208 5.05 -18.69 10.80
C GLY A 208 5.75 -17.71 11.75
N PHE A 209 7.08 -17.74 11.81
CA PHE A 209 7.87 -16.84 12.65
C PHE A 209 7.70 -15.38 12.24
N VAL A 210 7.86 -15.06 10.95
CA VAL A 210 7.68 -13.69 10.45
C VAL A 210 6.26 -13.23 10.69
N GLY A 211 5.24 -14.03 10.33
CA GLY A 211 3.85 -13.66 10.57
C GLY A 211 3.53 -13.42 12.05
N ALA A 212 4.02 -14.29 12.94
CA ALA A 212 3.86 -14.10 14.38
C ALA A 212 4.57 -12.84 14.89
N GLN A 213 5.84 -12.67 14.51
CA GLN A 213 6.68 -11.58 14.98
C GLN A 213 6.15 -10.21 14.52
N THR A 214 5.85 -10.08 13.22
CA THR A 214 5.52 -8.79 12.62
C THR A 214 4.06 -8.41 12.73
N SER A 215 3.15 -9.37 13.00
CA SER A 215 1.70 -9.09 13.07
C SER A 215 1.12 -9.19 14.48
N PHE A 216 1.75 -9.94 15.39
CA PHE A 216 1.19 -10.19 16.73
C PHE A 216 2.12 -9.80 17.87
N LEU A 217 3.40 -10.19 17.81
CA LEU A 217 4.33 -9.96 18.92
C LEU A 217 4.91 -8.55 18.93
N SER A 218 5.15 -7.95 17.76
CA SER A 218 5.77 -6.63 17.63
C SER A 218 5.23 -5.84 16.43
N PRO A 219 3.90 -5.68 16.30
CA PRO A 219 3.28 -5.14 15.09
C PRO A 219 3.66 -3.69 14.76
N GLN A 220 4.03 -2.89 15.76
CA GLN A 220 4.35 -1.47 15.62
C GLN A 220 5.73 -1.11 16.19
N SER A 221 6.58 -2.11 16.47
CA SER A 221 7.93 -1.87 16.99
C SER A 221 8.82 -1.27 15.90
N GLY A 222 9.72 -0.35 16.27
CA GLY A 222 10.74 0.18 15.37
C GLY A 222 11.71 -0.89 14.83
N ASP A 223 11.83 -2.04 15.49
CA ASP A 223 12.65 -3.17 15.03
C ASP A 223 11.92 -4.06 13.99
N ASN A 224 10.63 -3.82 13.76
CA ASN A 224 9.84 -4.55 12.77
C ASN A 224 10.02 -3.90 11.39
N SER A 225 10.74 -4.60 10.50
CA SER A 225 11.02 -4.13 9.13
C SER A 225 9.79 -3.94 8.24
N LEU A 226 8.60 -4.34 8.69
CA LEU A 226 7.33 -4.09 7.98
C LEU A 226 6.59 -2.84 8.46
N VAL A 227 7.08 -2.17 9.51
CA VAL A 227 6.49 -0.92 10.00
C VAL A 227 6.88 0.22 9.07
N GLN A 228 5.88 1.01 8.69
CA GLN A 228 6.04 2.25 7.94
C GLN A 228 5.61 3.42 8.81
N TYR A 229 6.23 4.59 8.62
CA TYR A 229 5.89 5.85 9.28
C TYR A 229 4.38 6.07 9.47
N GLY A 230 3.57 5.92 8.41
CA GLY A 230 2.12 6.19 8.48
C GLY A 230 1.28 5.22 9.31
N GLN A 231 1.88 4.19 9.91
CA GLN A 231 1.16 3.25 10.78
C GLN A 231 1.12 3.80 12.21
N PRO A 232 -0.06 4.05 12.82
CA PRO A 232 -0.15 4.54 14.19
C PRO A 232 0.52 3.57 15.17
N ALA A 233 1.35 4.09 16.08
CA ALA A 233 1.95 3.34 17.17
C ALA A 233 1.06 3.43 18.43
N GLY A 234 0.21 2.43 18.64
CA GLY A 234 -0.56 2.27 19.87
C GLY A 234 -1.89 1.54 19.71
N HIS A 235 -2.58 1.44 20.86
CA HIS A 235 -3.93 0.89 21.00
C HIS A 235 -4.97 2.02 21.11
N LEU A 236 -5.06 2.84 20.07
CA LEU A 236 -5.97 3.99 20.00
C LEU A 236 -7.46 3.59 19.97
N GLN A 237 -7.80 2.33 19.71
CA GLN A 237 -9.17 1.88 19.44
C GLN A 237 -10.14 2.23 20.58
N GLY A 238 -9.71 2.08 21.84
CA GLY A 238 -10.55 2.44 22.99
C GLY A 238 -10.84 3.93 23.06
N THR A 239 -9.82 4.77 22.86
CA THR A 239 -9.98 6.23 22.87
C THR A 239 -10.77 6.72 21.67
N ILE A 240 -10.61 6.12 20.49
CA ILE A 240 -11.45 6.44 19.33
C ILE A 240 -12.93 6.11 19.64
N ALA A 241 -13.21 4.96 20.25
CA ALA A 241 -14.59 4.60 20.64
C ALA A 241 -15.18 5.59 21.67
N ASP A 242 -14.37 6.02 22.65
CA ASP A 242 -14.79 7.04 23.62
C ASP A 242 -15.09 8.39 22.94
N ILE A 243 -14.25 8.83 22.00
CA ILE A 243 -14.47 10.05 21.22
C ILE A 243 -15.75 9.95 20.37
N GLU A 244 -15.94 8.82 19.67
CA GLU A 244 -17.13 8.58 18.85
C GLU A 244 -18.42 8.61 19.70
N ALA A 245 -18.37 8.10 20.93
CA ALA A 245 -19.50 8.17 21.86
C ALA A 245 -19.78 9.61 22.33
N LEU A 246 -18.72 10.37 22.66
CA LEU A 246 -18.84 11.78 23.08
C LEU A 246 -19.43 12.66 21.97
N ALA A 247 -19.05 12.42 20.70
CA ALA A 247 -19.53 13.18 19.56
C ALA A 247 -21.03 12.97 19.30
N GLN A 248 -21.58 11.77 19.53
CA GLN A 248 -23.00 11.48 19.26
C GLN A 248 -23.96 12.28 20.14
N ASP A 249 -23.55 12.59 21.37
CA ASP A 249 -24.40 13.23 22.38
C ASP A 249 -24.16 14.74 22.50
N ASN A 250 -23.27 15.31 21.67
CA ASN A 250 -22.88 16.71 21.71
C ASN A 250 -23.61 17.55 20.65
N GLY A 251 -23.83 18.82 20.98
CA GLY A 251 -24.38 19.80 20.06
C GLY A 251 -23.38 20.93 19.84
N GLY A 252 -22.68 20.94 18.71
CA GLY A 252 -21.67 21.94 18.39
C GLY A 252 -20.41 21.29 17.85
N THR A 253 -19.24 21.84 18.21
CA THR A 253 -17.94 21.23 17.90
C THR A 253 -17.72 20.02 18.80
N ASP A 254 -17.61 18.83 18.20
CA ASP A 254 -17.36 17.58 18.92
C ASP A 254 -15.88 17.43 19.26
N ILE A 255 -15.02 17.80 18.31
CA ILE A 255 -13.58 17.61 18.40
C ILE A 255 -12.86 18.88 17.96
N LEU A 256 -12.12 19.50 18.87
CA LEU A 256 -11.29 20.65 18.58
C LEU A 256 -9.84 20.23 18.39
N PHE A 257 -9.29 20.50 17.21
CA PHE A 257 -7.86 20.34 16.93
C PHE A 257 -7.10 21.60 17.33
N TYR A 258 -6.11 21.45 18.22
CA TYR A 258 -5.34 22.56 18.75
C TYR A 258 -3.90 22.58 18.23
N GLY A 259 -3.42 23.79 17.95
CA GLY A 259 -2.04 24.11 17.58
C GLY A 259 -1.79 24.09 16.08
N ASP A 260 -0.77 24.83 15.66
CA ASP A 260 -0.44 25.07 14.24
C ASP A 260 -0.23 23.79 13.42
N HIS A 261 0.12 22.67 14.07
CA HIS A 261 0.32 21.39 13.41
C HIS A 261 -0.99 20.77 12.89
N PHE A 262 -2.10 20.89 13.63
CA PHE A 262 -3.39 20.28 13.28
C PHE A 262 -4.44 21.31 12.82
N ALA A 263 -4.29 22.57 13.23
CA ALA A 263 -5.26 23.60 12.95
C ALA A 263 -5.37 23.87 11.44
N VAL A 264 -6.61 23.92 10.95
CA VAL A 264 -6.93 24.40 9.60
C VAL A 264 -7.77 25.67 9.70
N PRO A 265 -7.66 26.61 8.73
CA PRO A 265 -8.43 27.86 8.81
C PRO A 265 -9.93 27.70 8.59
N ASP A 266 -10.33 26.67 7.85
CA ASP A 266 -11.70 26.37 7.45
C ASP A 266 -11.80 24.87 7.23
N GLU A 267 -12.75 24.20 7.87
CA GLU A 267 -12.90 22.74 7.79
C GLU A 267 -13.40 22.27 6.41
N SER A 268 -14.01 23.15 5.61
CA SER A 268 -14.42 22.85 4.22
C SER A 268 -13.23 22.55 3.29
N VAL A 269 -11.99 22.76 3.74
CA VAL A 269 -10.79 22.25 3.03
C VAL A 269 -10.78 20.73 2.90
N ALA A 270 -11.45 20.01 3.80
CA ALA A 270 -11.61 18.55 3.74
C ALA A 270 -12.48 18.12 2.54
N ASP A 271 -13.43 18.97 2.13
CA ASP A 271 -14.34 18.71 1.00
C ASP A 271 -13.67 18.93 -0.37
N GLN A 272 -12.48 19.56 -0.38
CA GLN A 272 -11.77 19.90 -1.60
C GLN A 272 -10.58 18.97 -1.83
N TYR A 273 -10.59 18.28 -2.98
CA TYR A 273 -9.45 17.46 -3.40
C TYR A 273 -8.51 18.23 -4.35
N PRO A 274 -7.18 18.20 -4.15
CA PRO A 274 -6.48 17.61 -3.01
C PRO A 274 -6.54 18.51 -1.78
N ALA A 275 -6.68 17.92 -0.58
CA ALA A 275 -6.54 18.64 0.67
C ALA A 275 -5.12 19.25 0.72
N ASN A 276 -5.03 20.58 0.77
CA ASN A 276 -3.78 21.33 0.72
C ASN A 276 -3.47 22.05 2.05
N SER A 277 -4.01 21.53 3.15
CA SER A 277 -3.93 22.12 4.48
C SER A 277 -3.38 21.13 5.51
N ASN A 278 -3.24 21.59 6.75
CA ASN A 278 -2.87 20.76 7.90
C ASN A 278 -3.88 19.64 8.22
N TRP A 279 -5.01 19.55 7.51
CA TRP A 279 -5.96 18.46 7.68
C TRP A 279 -5.28 17.09 7.51
N LEU A 280 -4.34 16.96 6.56
CA LEU A 280 -3.60 15.70 6.35
C LEU A 280 -2.72 15.31 7.56
N ASN A 281 -2.30 16.27 8.39
CA ASN A 281 -1.55 15.97 9.61
C ASN A 281 -2.41 15.27 10.66
N ARG A 282 -3.74 15.35 10.56
CA ARG A 282 -4.70 14.70 11.48
C ARG A 282 -4.87 13.21 11.19
N LEU A 283 -4.27 12.67 10.11
CA LEU A 283 -4.35 11.25 9.80
C LEU A 283 -3.61 10.41 10.87
N PRO A 284 -4.15 9.25 11.26
CA PRO A 284 -5.36 8.60 10.75
C PRO A 284 -6.66 9.01 11.45
N LEU A 285 -6.61 9.88 12.47
CA LEU A 285 -7.77 10.23 13.31
C LEU A 285 -8.93 10.82 12.50
N ALA A 286 -8.63 11.72 11.56
CA ALA A 286 -9.64 12.35 10.71
C ALA A 286 -10.53 11.33 9.98
N TRP A 287 -9.99 10.20 9.51
CA TRP A 287 -10.82 9.16 8.86
C TRP A 287 -11.89 8.58 9.78
N TYR A 288 -11.58 8.39 11.07
CA TYR A 288 -12.55 7.87 12.03
C TYR A 288 -13.64 8.89 12.32
N PHE A 289 -13.25 10.16 12.45
CA PHE A 289 -14.16 11.25 12.80
C PHE A 289 -15.10 11.63 11.65
N GLU A 290 -14.58 11.67 10.41
CA GLU A 290 -15.40 11.82 9.20
C GLU A 290 -16.38 10.64 9.05
N ARG A 291 -15.92 9.41 9.32
CA ARG A 291 -16.77 8.22 9.26
C ARG A 291 -17.89 8.27 10.30
N SER A 292 -17.64 8.85 11.46
CA SER A 292 -18.64 9.01 12.53
C SER A 292 -19.48 10.28 12.39
N ASP A 293 -19.31 11.06 11.32
CA ASP A 293 -20.00 12.34 11.11
C ASP A 293 -19.77 13.33 12.26
N ALA A 294 -18.56 13.31 12.85
CA ALA A 294 -18.20 14.18 13.96
C ALA A 294 -17.87 15.59 13.44
N THR A 295 -18.42 16.61 14.10
CA THR A 295 -18.15 18.01 13.80
C THR A 295 -16.80 18.39 14.39
N THR A 296 -15.86 18.80 13.54
CA THR A 296 -14.52 19.23 13.97
C THR A 296 -14.34 20.73 13.79
N ASP A 297 -13.43 21.33 14.57
CA ASP A 297 -13.00 22.72 14.40
C ASP A 297 -11.53 22.85 14.85
N SER A 298 -10.93 24.03 14.67
CA SER A 298 -9.53 24.30 14.96
C SER A 298 -9.29 25.55 15.79
N ALA A 299 -8.34 25.49 16.71
CA ALA A 299 -7.83 26.65 17.44
C ALA A 299 -6.29 26.66 17.48
N THR A 300 -5.68 27.85 17.42
CA THR A 300 -4.23 28.02 17.54
C THR A 300 -3.82 28.74 18.83
N THR A 301 -4.79 29.23 19.59
CA THR A 301 -4.56 29.92 20.88
C THR A 301 -5.53 29.41 21.94
N PRO A 302 -5.14 29.44 23.24
CA PRO A 302 -5.99 28.97 24.35
C PRO A 302 -7.36 29.64 24.37
N ASP A 303 -7.41 30.96 24.15
CA ASP A 303 -8.64 31.75 24.12
C ASP A 303 -9.57 31.37 22.95
N GLY A 304 -9.04 30.67 21.94
CA GLY A 304 -9.82 30.15 20.81
C GLY A 304 -10.59 28.87 21.13
N ILE A 305 -10.32 28.23 22.28
CA ILE A 305 -11.10 27.08 22.76
C ILE A 305 -12.42 27.63 23.32
N THR A 306 -13.47 27.56 22.50
CA THR A 306 -14.81 28.06 22.82
C THR A 306 -15.80 26.92 22.95
N ASP A 307 -16.91 27.15 23.66
CA ASP A 307 -18.02 26.19 23.82
C ASP A 307 -17.68 24.86 24.53
N GLU A 308 -16.51 24.76 25.17
CA GLU A 308 -16.06 23.61 25.97
C GLU A 308 -16.24 22.25 25.23
N PRO A 309 -15.56 22.06 24.09
CA PRO A 309 -15.75 20.88 23.25
C PRO A 309 -15.35 19.62 24.01
N PRO A 310 -16.15 18.53 23.95
CA PRO A 310 -15.92 17.35 24.77
C PRO A 310 -14.58 16.66 24.50
N VAL A 311 -13.97 16.93 23.34
CA VAL A 311 -12.67 16.41 22.92
C VAL A 311 -11.77 17.53 22.40
N VAL A 312 -10.54 17.61 22.94
CA VAL A 312 -9.48 18.48 22.40
C VAL A 312 -8.26 17.63 22.05
N ILE A 313 -7.75 17.75 20.82
CA ILE A 313 -6.61 16.97 20.31
C ILE A 313 -5.47 17.90 19.95
N SER A 314 -4.29 17.64 20.48
CA SER A 314 -3.13 18.51 20.32
C SER A 314 -1.82 17.73 20.25
N ARG A 315 -0.73 18.38 19.82
CA ARG A 315 0.63 17.89 20.07
C ARG A 315 0.95 17.95 21.56
N VAL A 316 1.74 16.98 22.05
CA VAL A 316 2.13 16.88 23.47
C VAL A 316 2.86 18.11 24.01
N GLU A 317 3.53 18.87 23.16
CA GLU A 317 4.23 20.10 23.53
C GLU A 317 3.31 21.17 24.13
N HIS A 318 2.02 21.16 23.76
CA HIS A 318 1.01 22.07 24.30
C HIS A 318 0.39 21.58 25.62
N TYR A 319 0.82 20.44 26.17
CA TYR A 319 0.22 19.86 27.38
C TYR A 319 0.19 20.84 28.55
N SER A 320 1.31 21.53 28.84
CA SER A 320 1.40 22.43 30.00
C SER A 320 0.44 23.61 29.92
N GLU A 321 0.18 24.10 28.69
CA GLU A 321 -0.75 25.20 28.41
C GLU A 321 -2.21 24.72 28.52
N LEU A 322 -2.54 23.63 27.82
CA LEU A 322 -3.91 23.11 27.76
C LEU A 322 -4.37 22.49 29.07
N ASN A 323 -3.50 21.78 29.80
CA ASN A 323 -3.88 21.12 31.05
C ASN A 323 -4.28 22.11 32.16
N ALA A 324 -3.82 23.36 32.09
CA ALA A 324 -4.22 24.40 33.03
C ALA A 324 -5.61 24.99 32.70
N GLN A 325 -6.03 24.95 31.42
CA GLN A 325 -7.31 25.49 30.97
C GLN A 325 -8.41 24.42 30.96
N LEU A 326 -8.08 23.19 30.60
CA LEU A 326 -8.99 22.06 30.48
C LEU A 326 -9.12 21.32 31.82
N GLU A 327 -9.38 22.06 32.90
CA GLU A 327 -9.65 21.47 34.22
C GLU A 327 -10.90 20.58 34.14
N GLY A 328 -10.76 19.31 34.55
CA GLY A 328 -11.85 18.32 34.45
C GLY A 328 -11.71 17.35 33.29
N TYR A 329 -10.77 17.57 32.36
CA TYR A 329 -10.51 16.63 31.27
C TYR A 329 -9.57 15.50 31.72
N GLU A 330 -9.64 14.36 31.04
CA GLU A 330 -8.69 13.26 31.10
C GLU A 330 -7.75 13.34 29.90
N ALA A 331 -6.45 13.42 30.16
CA ALA A 331 -5.43 13.44 29.12
C ALA A 331 -4.91 12.02 28.83
N ARG A 332 -4.89 11.65 27.55
CA ARG A 332 -4.32 10.39 27.05
C ARG A 332 -3.35 10.66 25.92
N THR A 333 -2.15 10.12 26.00
CA THR A 333 -1.08 10.36 25.01
C THR A 333 -0.86 9.15 24.13
N TYR A 334 -0.69 9.40 22.83
CA TYR A 334 -0.46 8.38 21.80
C TYR A 334 0.52 8.88 20.74
N GLU A 335 1.12 7.96 20.00
CA GLU A 335 1.74 8.27 18.71
C GLU A 335 0.77 7.91 17.59
N ILE A 336 0.35 8.90 16.79
CA ILE A 336 -0.63 8.69 15.71
C ILE A 336 0.03 8.23 14.40
N THR A 337 1.36 8.27 14.34
CA THR A 337 2.25 7.62 13.37
C THR A 337 3.18 6.67 14.11
N SER A 338 4.11 6.00 13.41
CA SER A 338 4.99 5.02 14.05
C SER A 338 6.05 5.66 14.97
N SER A 339 6.26 6.96 14.82
CA SER A 339 7.14 7.79 15.65
C SER A 339 6.97 9.28 15.32
N GLY A 340 7.35 10.15 16.26
CA GLY A 340 7.49 11.60 16.00
C GLY A 340 6.18 12.38 15.89
N THR A 341 5.05 11.75 16.21
CA THR A 341 3.73 12.38 16.29
C THR A 341 3.04 12.16 17.62
N GLU A 342 3.80 12.35 18.70
CA GLU A 342 3.24 12.35 20.05
C GLU A 342 2.11 13.38 20.15
N THR A 343 0.91 12.84 20.34
CA THR A 343 -0.38 13.52 20.30
C THR A 343 -1.09 13.23 21.61
N ILE A 344 -1.67 14.27 22.18
CA ILE A 344 -2.46 14.19 23.40
C ILE A 344 -3.92 14.43 23.06
N VAL A 345 -4.78 13.58 23.61
CA VAL A 345 -6.24 13.65 23.53
C VAL A 345 -6.75 13.99 24.93
N PHE A 346 -7.44 15.11 25.05
CA PHE A 346 -8.19 15.50 26.24
C PHE A 346 -9.65 15.13 26.05
N LEU A 347 -10.22 14.38 27.00
CA LEU A 347 -11.64 13.98 27.01
C LEU A 347 -12.33 14.56 28.25
N ASP A 348 -13.49 15.20 28.10
CA ASP A 348 -14.28 15.66 29.25
C ASP A 348 -14.72 14.44 30.10
N LYS A 349 -14.27 14.37 31.35
CA LYS A 349 -14.58 13.27 32.27
C LYS A 349 -16.07 13.19 32.60
N THR A 350 -16.76 14.32 32.67
CA THR A 350 -18.18 14.35 33.02
C THR A 350 -18.99 13.77 31.87
N ALA A 351 -18.72 14.22 30.65
CA ALA A 351 -19.37 13.69 29.45
C ALA A 351 -19.05 12.19 29.26
N LEU A 352 -17.79 11.79 29.47
CA LEU A 352 -17.36 10.41 29.31
C LEU A 352 -18.02 9.46 30.32
N ASN A 353 -18.23 9.90 31.55
CA ASN A 353 -18.95 9.08 32.55
C ASN A 353 -20.44 8.92 32.22
N ASN A 354 -21.05 9.93 31.59
CA ASN A 354 -22.47 9.88 31.21
C ASN A 354 -22.73 8.92 30.05
N THR A 355 -21.78 8.75 29.12
CA THR A 355 -21.91 7.81 27.99
C THR A 355 -21.69 6.35 28.39
N GLN A 356 -21.08 6.08 29.55
CA GLN A 356 -20.84 4.72 30.06
C GLN A 356 -21.98 4.17 30.95
N THR A 357 -22.98 4.98 31.28
CA THR A 357 -24.16 4.61 32.08
C THR A 357 -25.38 4.42 31.21
#